data_AF-A0A847DB67-F1
#
_entry.id   AF-A0A847DB67-F1
#
_cell.length_a   1.000
_cell.length_b   1.000
_cell.length_c   1.000
_cell.angle_alpha   90.00
_cell.angle_beta   90.00
_cell.angle_gamma   90.00
#
_symmetry.space_group_name_H-M   'P 1'
#
loop_
_entity.id
_entity.type
_entity.pdbx_description
1 polymer ?
#
loop_
_entity_poly.entity_id
_entity_poly.type
_entity_poly.pdbx_seq_one_letter_code
_entity_poly.pdbx_strand_id
1 'polypeptide(L)'
;MKPDLILINLSKDSYLSDIGFKAIPDWLINPNIKINIVENTGSYRKLLPALEFADDKDLIVTADDDILYATNWLKNLLKFSTSEPDSIVCCRARLMKKNIIRNWQNYTKWDLINEKMKGNNILPTGGAGAVYKKKLLDVDFLSDHMFLEIAPTTDDLWFRMASLRMNTPVAVFPEIGYQNIYLLHRLGLEQENILKPKNASVSFYFPFYKKWMKFLDYIGKNQSKNDFAWASICKYSQSVQGK
;
A
#
# COMPACT_ATOMS: atom_id res chain seq x y z
N MET A 1 -3.99 -17.87 17.55
CA MET A 1 -2.62 -17.35 17.52
C MET A 1 -2.72 -15.88 17.91
N LYS A 2 -1.91 -15.43 18.87
CA LYS A 2 -1.96 -14.06 19.41
C LYS A 2 -0.70 -13.32 18.97
N PRO A 3 -0.77 -12.04 18.55
CA PRO A 3 0.42 -11.24 18.31
C PRO A 3 1.16 -10.96 19.62
N ASP A 4 2.49 -10.87 19.55
CA ASP A 4 3.33 -10.50 20.71
C ASP A 4 3.14 -9.01 21.08
N LEU A 5 2.86 -8.18 20.07
CA LEU A 5 2.60 -6.75 20.20
C LEU A 5 1.45 -6.33 19.29
N ILE A 6 0.48 -5.58 19.84
CA ILE A 6 -0.49 -4.81 19.05
C ILE A 6 -0.06 -3.34 19.14
N LEU A 7 0.42 -2.78 18.04
CA LEU A 7 0.87 -1.39 17.96
C LEU A 7 -0.22 -0.53 17.31
N ILE A 8 -0.59 0.58 17.95
CA ILE A 8 -1.49 1.57 17.38
C ILE A 8 -0.75 2.91 17.33
N ASN A 9 -0.49 3.36 16.11
CA ASN A 9 0.19 4.63 15.84
C ASN A 9 -0.85 5.76 15.74
N LEU A 10 -0.82 6.69 16.68
CA LEU A 10 -1.75 7.83 16.74
C LEU A 10 -0.99 9.15 16.55
N SER A 11 -1.65 10.13 15.90
CA SER A 11 -1.11 11.48 15.77
C SER A 11 -2.06 12.53 16.35
N LYS A 12 -1.51 13.46 17.12
CA LYS A 12 -2.24 14.63 17.62
C LYS A 12 -2.49 15.66 16.54
N ASP A 13 -1.56 15.76 15.60
CA ASP A 13 -1.59 16.76 14.54
C ASP A 13 -2.48 16.31 13.38
N SER A 14 -3.11 17.28 12.71
CA SER A 14 -3.89 17.04 11.50
C SER A 14 -3.00 16.92 10.27
N TYR A 15 -3.33 16.03 9.35
CA TYR A 15 -2.72 15.95 8.02
C TYR A 15 -3.69 15.32 7.03
N LEU A 16 -3.76 15.89 5.82
CA LEU A 16 -4.77 15.54 4.81
C LEU A 16 -6.19 15.64 5.39
N SER A 17 -6.96 14.54 5.35
CA SER A 17 -8.32 14.47 5.89
C SER A 17 -8.37 14.05 7.37
N ASP A 18 -7.25 13.61 7.94
CA ASP A 18 -7.15 13.28 9.37
C ASP A 18 -6.98 14.57 10.18
N ILE A 19 -7.92 14.82 11.09
CA ILE A 19 -7.92 16.01 11.95
C ILE A 19 -7.06 15.85 13.22
N GLY A 20 -6.46 14.68 13.42
CA GLY A 20 -5.73 14.32 14.63
C GLY A 20 -6.65 14.03 15.82
N PHE A 21 -6.07 13.59 16.93
CA PHE A 21 -6.81 13.34 18.17
C PHE A 21 -6.42 14.33 19.27
N LYS A 22 -7.37 14.66 20.16
CA LYS A 22 -7.14 15.57 21.30
C LYS A 22 -6.74 14.83 22.58
N ALA A 23 -7.38 13.69 22.83
CA ALA A 23 -7.11 12.81 23.96
C ALA A 23 -7.21 11.36 23.49
N ILE A 24 -6.42 10.47 24.11
CA ILE A 24 -6.48 9.03 23.83
C ILE A 24 -7.86 8.53 24.24
N PRO A 25 -8.62 7.85 23.35
CA PRO A 25 -9.92 7.32 23.71
C PRO A 25 -9.82 6.22 24.78
N ASP A 26 -10.71 6.22 25.78
CA ASP A 26 -10.66 5.27 26.89
C ASP A 26 -10.72 3.80 26.45
N TRP A 27 -11.47 3.51 25.38
CA TRP A 27 -11.57 2.16 24.80
C TRP A 27 -10.26 1.64 24.20
N LEU A 28 -9.28 2.52 23.96
CA LEU A 28 -7.95 2.16 23.48
C LEU A 28 -6.99 1.84 24.63
N ILE A 29 -7.33 2.20 25.87
CA ILE A 29 -6.51 1.93 27.06
C ILE A 29 -6.63 0.45 27.40
N ASN A 30 -5.74 -0.36 26.84
CA ASN A 30 -5.72 -1.81 27.01
C ASN A 30 -4.27 -2.30 27.21
N PRO A 31 -3.99 -3.17 28.21
CA PRO A 31 -2.63 -3.64 28.46
C PRO A 31 -2.03 -4.50 27.33
N ASN A 32 -2.86 -5.01 26.42
CA ASN A 32 -2.39 -5.74 25.23
C ASN A 32 -2.09 -4.84 24.03
N ILE A 33 -2.34 -3.53 24.15
CA ILE A 33 -2.15 -2.54 23.09
C ILE A 33 -1.05 -1.57 23.52
N LYS A 34 -0.05 -1.40 22.66
CA LYS A 34 0.93 -0.32 22.77
C LYS A 34 0.46 0.84 21.91
N ILE A 35 0.18 1.95 22.55
CA ILE A 35 -0.11 3.21 21.86
C ILE A 35 1.22 3.93 21.63
N ASN A 36 1.46 4.32 20.38
CA ASN A 36 2.63 5.07 19.97
C ASN A 36 2.19 6.41 19.39
N ILE A 37 2.69 7.51 19.96
CA ILE A 37 2.35 8.86 19.49
C ILE A 37 3.40 9.28 18.48
N VAL A 38 2.96 9.56 17.25
CA VAL A 38 3.82 9.83 16.09
C VAL A 38 3.34 11.07 15.34
N GLU A 39 4.22 11.61 14.48
CA GLU A 39 3.85 12.62 13.50
C GLU A 39 2.76 12.09 12.55
N ASN A 40 1.87 12.97 12.09
CA ASN A 40 0.88 12.60 11.09
C ASN A 40 1.48 12.49 9.69
N THR A 41 1.90 11.28 9.32
CA THR A 41 2.38 10.97 7.97
C THR A 41 1.30 10.29 7.10
N GLY A 42 0.02 10.44 7.45
CA GLY A 42 -1.08 9.83 6.71
C GLY A 42 -1.06 8.31 6.80
N SER A 43 -1.23 7.64 5.65
CA SER A 43 -1.30 6.17 5.56
C SER A 43 0.02 5.47 5.87
N TYR A 44 1.16 6.17 5.78
CA TYR A 44 2.49 5.64 6.07
C TYR A 44 2.64 5.15 7.52
N ARG A 45 1.85 5.69 8.45
CA ARG A 45 1.83 5.29 9.86
C ARG A 45 1.46 3.81 10.08
N LYS A 46 0.90 3.12 9.08
CA LYS A 46 0.60 1.69 9.19
C LYS A 46 1.84 0.81 9.28
N LEU A 47 2.98 1.27 8.74
CA LEU A 47 4.22 0.49 8.67
C LEU A 47 5.44 1.22 9.22
N LEU A 48 5.67 2.49 8.83
CA LEU A 48 6.96 3.15 9.12
C LEU A 48 7.30 3.16 10.62
N PRO A 49 6.41 3.60 11.54
CA PRO A 49 6.77 3.61 12.95
C PRO A 49 6.94 2.21 13.53
N ALA A 50 6.32 1.18 12.94
CA ALA A 50 6.46 -0.19 13.40
C ALA A 50 7.88 -0.76 13.17
N LEU A 51 8.63 -0.21 12.22
CA LEU A 51 10.01 -0.62 11.93
C LEU A 51 11.00 -0.29 13.07
N GLU A 52 10.64 0.65 13.95
CA GLU A 52 11.41 1.00 15.15
C GLU A 52 11.18 0.00 16.29
N PHE A 53 10.07 -0.75 16.26
CA PHE A 53 9.71 -1.77 17.26
C PHE A 53 10.03 -3.20 16.82
N ALA A 54 10.62 -3.37 15.63
CA ALA A 54 10.83 -4.67 15.02
C ALA A 54 12.30 -4.88 14.65
N ASP A 55 12.82 -6.06 15.00
CA ASP A 55 14.09 -6.58 14.52
C ASP A 55 13.92 -7.29 13.16
N ASP A 56 15.04 -7.64 12.52
CA ASP A 56 15.04 -8.30 11.19
C ASP A 56 14.31 -9.64 11.12
N LYS A 57 14.14 -10.30 12.26
CA LYS A 57 13.44 -11.59 12.39
C LYS A 57 11.94 -11.44 12.63
N ASP A 58 11.48 -10.26 13.03
CA ASP A 58 10.10 -10.04 13.42
C ASP A 58 9.17 -9.92 12.21
N LEU A 59 7.92 -10.30 12.42
CA LEU A 59 6.86 -10.19 11.43
C LEU A 59 6.01 -8.97 11.76
N ILE A 60 5.98 -7.99 10.85
CA ILE A 60 5.11 -6.83 10.98
C ILE A 60 3.87 -7.08 10.15
N VAL A 61 2.72 -7.25 10.81
CA VAL A 61 1.43 -7.42 10.14
C VAL A 61 0.68 -6.09 10.16
N THR A 62 0.36 -5.56 8.98
CA THR A 62 -0.47 -4.34 8.88
C THR A 62 -1.94 -4.72 8.85
N ALA A 63 -2.76 -3.99 9.62
CA ALA A 63 -4.21 -4.08 9.61
C ALA A 63 -4.81 -2.69 9.44
N ASP A 64 -5.86 -2.58 8.64
CA ASP A 64 -6.60 -1.33 8.43
C ASP A 64 -7.71 -1.20 9.49
N ASP A 65 -8.03 0.03 9.85
CA ASP A 65 -9.06 0.37 10.86
C ASP A 65 -10.49 0.28 10.31
N ASP A 66 -10.65 0.12 9.00
CA ASP A 66 -11.92 0.00 8.29
C ASP A 66 -12.24 -1.41 7.79
N ILE A 67 -11.55 -2.43 8.30
CA ILE A 67 -11.76 -3.83 7.92
C ILE A 67 -12.04 -4.70 9.14
N LEU A 68 -13.17 -5.42 9.10
CA LEU A 68 -13.41 -6.52 10.02
C LEU A 68 -12.76 -7.79 9.44
N TYR A 69 -11.66 -8.20 10.06
CA TYR A 69 -10.88 -9.34 9.62
C TYR A 69 -11.52 -10.69 10.02
N ALA A 70 -11.44 -11.67 9.13
CA ALA A 70 -11.95 -13.01 9.40
C ALA A 70 -11.23 -13.67 10.58
N THR A 71 -11.92 -14.53 11.34
CA THR A 71 -11.39 -15.16 12.57
C THR A 71 -10.04 -15.86 12.39
N ASN A 72 -9.79 -16.46 11.21
CA ASN A 72 -8.55 -17.15 10.89
C ASN A 72 -7.58 -16.32 10.03
N TRP A 73 -7.88 -15.05 9.73
CA TRP A 73 -7.08 -14.18 8.85
C TRP A 73 -5.60 -14.14 9.27
N LEU A 74 -5.32 -13.73 10.52
CA LEU A 74 -3.95 -13.62 11.02
C LEU A 74 -3.22 -14.97 10.98
N LYS A 75 -3.88 -16.05 11.43
CA LYS A 75 -3.31 -17.40 11.44
C LYS A 75 -2.92 -17.85 10.02
N ASN A 76 -3.81 -17.65 9.05
CA ASN A 76 -3.58 -18.06 7.67
C ASN A 76 -2.51 -17.19 6.99
N LEU A 77 -2.50 -15.89 7.28
CA LEU A 77 -1.52 -14.95 6.77
C LEU A 77 -0.11 -15.28 7.27
N LEU A 78 0.04 -15.59 8.57
CA LEU A 78 1.30 -16.01 9.16
C LEU A 78 1.76 -17.38 8.63
N LYS A 79 0.85 -18.36 8.50
CA LYS A 79 1.18 -19.65 7.88
C LYS A 79 1.71 -19.47 6.45
N PHE A 80 1.12 -18.57 5.69
CA PHE A 80 1.58 -18.28 4.33
C PHE A 80 2.95 -17.56 4.34
N SER A 81 3.17 -16.61 5.25
CA SER A 81 4.48 -15.98 5.46
C SER A 81 5.58 -16.98 5.85
N THR A 82 5.26 -18.00 6.66
CA THR A 82 6.20 -19.08 6.95
C THR A 82 6.58 -19.87 5.70
N SER A 83 5.64 -20.12 4.78
CA SER A 83 5.94 -20.80 3.51
C SER A 83 6.64 -19.92 2.48
N GLU A 84 6.65 -18.60 2.67
CA GLU A 84 7.26 -17.61 1.78
C GLU A 84 8.23 -16.71 2.56
N PRO A 85 9.31 -17.28 3.14
CA PRO A 85 10.14 -16.57 4.10
C PRO A 85 10.86 -15.34 3.52
N ASP A 86 11.11 -15.33 2.22
CA ASP A 86 11.86 -14.28 1.52
C ASP A 86 10.94 -13.37 0.68
N SER A 87 9.64 -13.34 0.99
CA SER A 87 8.67 -12.48 0.30
C SER A 87 7.91 -11.60 1.28
N ILE A 88 7.51 -10.43 0.79
CA ILE A 88 6.38 -9.71 1.40
C ILE A 88 5.12 -10.52 1.10
N VAL A 89 4.30 -10.78 2.11
CA VAL A 89 3.08 -11.58 1.97
C VAL A 89 1.85 -10.68 2.10
N CYS A 90 0.82 -10.86 1.27
CA CYS A 90 -0.40 -10.06 1.36
C CYS A 90 -1.65 -10.80 0.88
N CYS A 91 -2.82 -10.26 1.24
CA CYS A 91 -4.11 -10.74 0.77
C CYS A 91 -4.58 -10.02 -0.50
N ARG A 92 -4.21 -8.76 -0.71
CA ARG A 92 -4.68 -7.96 -1.84
C ARG A 92 -3.51 -7.31 -2.56
N ALA A 93 -3.41 -7.58 -3.85
CA ALA A 93 -2.37 -7.03 -4.69
C ALA A 93 -2.83 -6.79 -6.13
N ARG A 94 -2.09 -5.93 -6.83
CA ARG A 94 -2.21 -5.69 -8.26
C ARG A 94 -1.02 -6.24 -9.01
N LEU A 95 -1.27 -6.81 -10.19
CA LEU A 95 -0.22 -7.23 -11.11
C LEU A 95 0.26 -6.03 -11.92
N MET A 96 1.45 -5.54 -11.62
CA MET A 96 2.09 -4.44 -12.34
C MET A 96 2.48 -4.89 -13.75
N LYS A 97 2.11 -4.10 -14.76
CA LYS A 97 2.31 -4.44 -16.17
C LYS A 97 3.17 -3.43 -16.89
N LYS A 98 4.04 -3.94 -17.74
CA LYS A 98 4.77 -3.16 -18.73
C LYS A 98 4.17 -3.38 -20.11
N ASN A 99 4.26 -2.37 -20.97
CA ASN A 99 3.91 -2.49 -22.38
C ASN A 99 5.06 -3.12 -23.19
N ILE A 100 4.85 -3.28 -24.50
CA ILE A 100 5.83 -3.91 -25.41
C ILE A 100 7.18 -3.19 -25.48
N ILE A 101 7.22 -1.89 -25.18
CA ILE A 101 8.46 -1.09 -25.13
C ILE A 101 9.03 -0.98 -23.70
N ARG A 102 8.57 -1.84 -22.78
CA ARG A 102 9.02 -1.95 -21.37
C ARG A 102 8.70 -0.77 -20.45
N ASN A 103 7.85 0.16 -20.88
CA ASN A 103 7.32 1.21 -20.01
C ASN A 103 6.19 0.66 -19.15
N TRP A 104 6.05 1.17 -17.92
CA TRP A 104 4.91 0.85 -17.06
C TRP A 104 3.60 1.31 -17.71
N GLN A 105 2.60 0.45 -17.70
CA GLN A 105 1.22 0.85 -18.00
C GLN A 105 0.65 1.65 -16.82
N ASN A 106 -0.43 2.40 -17.05
CA ASN A 106 -1.12 3.08 -15.97
C ASN A 106 -1.63 2.10 -14.90
N TYR A 107 -1.75 2.57 -13.66
CA TYR A 107 -2.24 1.86 -12.49
C TYR A 107 -3.60 1.18 -12.73
N THR A 108 -4.47 1.80 -13.53
CA THR A 108 -5.78 1.24 -13.92
C THR A 108 -5.68 -0.06 -14.72
N LYS A 109 -4.52 -0.36 -15.32
CA LYS A 109 -4.22 -1.61 -16.02
C LYS A 109 -3.53 -2.66 -15.16
N TRP A 110 -3.17 -2.30 -13.92
CA TRP A 110 -2.63 -3.25 -12.97
C TRP A 110 -3.79 -3.97 -12.31
N ASP A 111 -4.21 -5.08 -12.92
CA ASP A 111 -5.38 -5.84 -12.49
C ASP A 111 -5.21 -6.39 -11.08
N LEU A 112 -6.30 -6.46 -10.32
CA LEU A 112 -6.32 -7.18 -9.06
C LEU A 112 -6.02 -8.66 -9.32
N ILE A 113 -5.15 -9.23 -8.50
CA ILE A 113 -4.83 -10.65 -8.55
C ILE A 113 -5.88 -11.42 -7.76
N ASN A 114 -6.50 -12.42 -8.38
CA ASN A 114 -7.60 -13.21 -7.81
C ASN A 114 -7.19 -14.65 -7.45
N GLU A 115 -5.91 -14.99 -7.59
CA GLU A 115 -5.38 -16.31 -7.32
C GLU A 115 -4.03 -16.22 -6.60
N LYS A 116 -3.58 -17.32 -6.02
CA LYS A 116 -2.28 -17.37 -5.36
C LYS A 116 -1.16 -17.13 -6.38
N MET A 117 -0.31 -16.14 -6.13
CA MET A 117 0.76 -15.76 -7.07
C MET A 117 1.99 -15.25 -6.32
N LYS A 118 3.17 -15.38 -6.92
CA LYS A 118 4.43 -14.81 -6.42
C LYS A 118 5.21 -14.15 -7.56
N GLY A 119 5.79 -12.98 -7.30
CA GLY A 119 6.62 -12.30 -8.30
C GLY A 119 7.10 -10.91 -7.89
N ASN A 120 8.02 -10.37 -8.70
CA ASN A 120 8.56 -9.02 -8.50
C ASN A 120 7.68 -7.92 -9.10
N ASN A 121 6.72 -8.25 -9.96
CA ASN A 121 5.79 -7.31 -10.57
C ASN A 121 4.43 -7.31 -9.85
N ILE A 122 4.41 -7.54 -8.55
CA ILE A 122 3.20 -7.57 -7.73
C ILE A 122 3.27 -6.42 -6.73
N LEU A 123 2.24 -5.59 -6.71
CA LEU A 123 2.07 -4.47 -5.78
C LEU A 123 1.04 -4.85 -4.71
N PRO A 124 1.43 -5.07 -3.44
CA PRO A 124 0.48 -5.08 -2.32
C PRO A 124 -0.23 -3.73 -2.30
N THR A 125 -1.55 -3.68 -2.26
CA THR A 125 -2.29 -2.40 -2.29
C THR A 125 -2.53 -1.80 -0.92
N GLY A 126 -1.75 -2.24 0.08
CA GLY A 126 -1.85 -1.76 1.47
C GLY A 126 -3.15 -2.12 2.19
N GLY A 127 -4.07 -2.85 1.55
CA GLY A 127 -5.37 -3.25 2.08
C GLY A 127 -5.48 -4.74 2.38
N ALA A 128 -6.40 -5.11 3.28
CA ALA A 128 -6.77 -6.52 3.60
C ALA A 128 -5.67 -7.35 4.29
N GLY A 129 -4.57 -6.71 4.69
CA GLY A 129 -3.49 -7.35 5.42
C GLY A 129 -2.26 -7.66 4.57
N ALA A 130 -1.11 -7.28 5.12
CA ALA A 130 0.20 -7.64 4.59
C ALA A 130 1.18 -7.95 5.74
N VAL A 131 2.18 -8.79 5.46
CA VAL A 131 3.28 -9.16 6.34
C VAL A 131 4.57 -8.64 5.73
N TYR A 132 5.24 -7.78 6.50
CA TYR A 132 6.54 -7.22 6.18
C TYR A 132 7.60 -7.77 7.14
N LYS A 133 8.84 -7.76 6.68
CA LYS A 133 10.04 -8.03 7.48
C LYS A 133 11.04 -6.92 7.15
N LYS A 134 11.70 -6.38 8.17
CA LYS A 134 12.63 -5.26 8.00
C LYS A 134 13.75 -5.57 7.00
N LYS A 135 14.35 -6.76 7.08
CA LYS A 135 15.37 -7.26 6.14
C LYS A 135 14.96 -7.33 4.66
N LEU A 136 13.66 -7.24 4.36
CA LEU A 136 13.11 -7.32 2.99
C LEU A 136 12.80 -5.93 2.40
N LEU A 137 13.18 -4.87 3.10
CA LEU A 137 12.91 -3.48 2.74
C LEU A 137 14.22 -2.70 2.75
N ASP A 138 14.42 -1.83 1.76
CA ASP A 138 15.44 -0.79 1.84
C ASP A 138 14.95 0.26 2.84
N VAL A 139 15.39 0.14 4.09
CA VAL A 139 14.92 0.98 5.21
C VAL A 139 15.35 2.43 5.03
N ASP A 140 16.52 2.68 4.44
CA ASP A 140 17.03 4.04 4.20
C ASP A 140 16.14 4.78 3.19
N PHE A 141 15.81 4.13 2.08
CA PHE A 141 14.84 4.69 1.12
C PHE A 141 13.45 4.84 1.74
N LEU A 142 13.02 3.83 2.51
CA LEU A 142 11.68 3.77 3.09
C LEU A 142 11.44 4.89 4.10
N SER A 143 12.46 5.24 4.89
CA SER A 143 12.43 6.29 5.91
C SER A 143 12.72 7.70 5.39
N ASP A 144 13.02 7.88 4.09
CA ASP A 144 13.23 9.21 3.53
C ASP A 144 11.91 9.98 3.41
N HIS A 145 11.79 11.10 4.14
CA HIS A 145 10.60 11.96 4.19
C HIS A 145 10.14 12.52 2.84
N MET A 146 10.92 12.40 1.76
CA MET A 146 10.49 12.70 0.39
C MET A 146 9.19 11.98 0.00
N PHE A 147 8.80 10.89 0.66
CA PHE A 147 7.50 10.25 0.45
C PHE A 147 6.32 11.20 0.67
N LEU A 148 6.43 12.17 1.60
CA LEU A 148 5.38 13.17 1.89
C LEU A 148 5.16 14.13 0.72
N GLU A 149 6.18 14.36 -0.10
CA GLU A 149 6.10 15.22 -1.28
C GLU A 149 5.77 14.42 -2.55
N ILE A 150 6.42 13.28 -2.73
CA ILE A 150 6.37 12.48 -3.96
C ILE A 150 5.11 11.61 -4.02
N ALA A 151 4.69 11.08 -2.88
CA ALA A 151 3.71 10.01 -2.78
C ALA A 151 2.80 10.14 -1.54
N PRO A 152 2.25 11.32 -1.22
CA PRO A 152 1.59 11.60 0.08
C PRO A 152 0.42 10.65 0.43
N THR A 153 -0.24 10.10 -0.58
CA THR A 153 -1.45 9.26 -0.43
C THR A 153 -1.30 7.86 -1.05
N THR A 154 -0.07 7.46 -1.39
CA THR A 154 0.23 6.21 -2.11
C THR A 154 1.41 5.48 -1.45
N ASP A 155 1.25 5.19 -0.17
CA ASP A 155 2.23 4.46 0.65
C ASP A 155 2.55 3.08 0.06
N ASP A 156 1.55 2.41 -0.49
CA ASP A 156 1.70 1.10 -1.16
C ASP A 156 2.78 1.12 -2.26
N LEU A 157 2.80 2.16 -3.09
CA LEU A 157 3.80 2.37 -4.13
C LEU A 157 5.20 2.62 -3.56
N TRP A 158 5.30 3.42 -2.50
CA TRP A 158 6.56 3.72 -1.84
C TRP A 158 7.16 2.48 -1.19
N PHE A 159 6.35 1.73 -0.44
CA PHE A 159 6.73 0.47 0.19
C PHE A 159 7.16 -0.56 -0.85
N ARG A 160 6.45 -0.62 -1.98
CA ARG A 160 6.84 -1.52 -3.06
C ARG A 160 8.19 -1.14 -3.64
N MET A 161 8.48 0.15 -3.86
CA MET A 161 9.79 0.58 -4.33
C MET A 161 10.90 0.20 -3.34
N ALA A 162 10.71 0.41 -2.03
CA ALA A 162 11.67 -0.01 -1.00
C ALA A 162 11.99 -1.51 -1.10
N SER A 163 10.97 -2.36 -1.27
CA SER A 163 11.18 -3.80 -1.44
C SER A 163 11.82 -4.18 -2.78
N LEU A 164 11.52 -3.47 -3.86
CA LEU A 164 12.11 -3.70 -5.19
C LEU A 164 13.61 -3.39 -5.22
N ARG A 165 14.05 -2.37 -4.48
CA ARG A 165 15.47 -2.03 -4.32
C ARG A 165 16.27 -3.16 -3.68
N MET A 166 15.61 -3.96 -2.84
CA MET A 166 16.15 -5.19 -2.25
C MET A 166 15.89 -6.46 -3.08
N ASN A 167 15.35 -6.33 -4.30
CA ASN A 167 14.91 -7.44 -5.15
C ASN A 167 13.94 -8.41 -4.45
N THR A 168 13.13 -7.89 -3.51
CA THR A 168 12.20 -8.69 -2.72
C THR A 168 10.93 -9.00 -3.52
N PRO A 169 10.58 -10.30 -3.71
CA PRO A 169 9.31 -10.69 -4.31
C PRO A 169 8.13 -10.44 -3.36
N VAL A 170 6.95 -10.35 -3.94
CA VAL A 170 5.68 -10.38 -3.19
C VAL A 170 4.98 -11.69 -3.49
N ALA A 171 4.44 -12.32 -2.46
CA ALA A 171 3.56 -13.47 -2.57
C ALA A 171 2.15 -13.07 -2.09
N VAL A 172 1.16 -13.22 -2.96
CA VAL A 172 -0.23 -12.86 -2.69
C VAL A 172 -1.07 -14.12 -2.59
N PHE A 173 -1.99 -14.16 -1.62
CA PHE A 173 -2.99 -15.21 -1.51
C PHE A 173 -4.36 -14.62 -1.15
N PRO A 174 -5.18 -14.29 -2.17
CA PRO A 174 -6.45 -13.58 -1.97
C PRO A 174 -7.47 -14.29 -1.09
N GLU A 175 -7.51 -15.62 -1.12
CA GLU A 175 -8.46 -16.43 -0.35
C GLU A 175 -8.41 -16.17 1.16
N ILE A 176 -7.24 -15.80 1.70
CA ILE A 176 -7.08 -15.47 3.13
C ILE A 176 -7.98 -14.28 3.53
N GLY A 177 -8.22 -13.34 2.61
CA GLY A 177 -9.01 -12.14 2.84
C GLY A 177 -10.44 -12.19 2.32
N TYR A 178 -10.91 -13.30 1.74
CA TYR A 178 -12.26 -13.38 1.13
C TYR A 178 -13.40 -13.19 2.13
N GLN A 179 -13.17 -13.53 3.39
CA GLN A 179 -14.15 -13.36 4.47
C GLN A 179 -13.98 -12.05 5.24
N ASN A 180 -13.05 -11.17 4.82
CA ASN A 180 -12.93 -9.84 5.40
C ASN A 180 -14.15 -8.99 4.99
N ILE A 181 -14.68 -8.22 5.92
CA ILE A 181 -15.78 -7.29 5.67
C ILE A 181 -15.19 -5.88 5.64
N TYR A 182 -15.27 -5.23 4.49
CA TYR A 182 -14.79 -3.87 4.28
C TYR A 182 -15.90 -2.89 4.65
N LEU A 183 -15.62 -2.00 5.60
CA LEU A 183 -16.56 -0.97 6.01
C LEU A 183 -16.59 0.14 4.94
N LEU A 184 -17.79 0.52 4.52
CA LEU A 184 -17.97 1.51 3.46
C LEU A 184 -17.81 2.93 4.02
N HIS A 185 -16.81 3.65 3.51
CA HIS A 185 -16.58 5.06 3.86
C HIS A 185 -16.65 5.96 2.62
N ARG A 186 -17.26 7.14 2.74
CA ARG A 186 -17.41 8.10 1.63
C ARG A 186 -16.11 8.81 1.22
N LEU A 187 -15.04 8.67 2.00
CA LEU A 187 -13.80 9.45 1.90
C LEU A 187 -12.53 8.58 1.77
N GLY A 188 -12.61 7.37 1.21
CA GLY A 188 -11.44 6.50 1.08
C GLY A 188 -10.40 7.02 0.08
N LEU A 189 -9.11 6.82 0.37
CA LEU A 189 -7.98 7.23 -0.47
C LEU A 189 -8.07 6.69 -1.90
N GLU A 190 -8.67 5.51 -2.11
CA GLU A 190 -8.91 4.97 -3.46
C GLU A 190 -9.72 5.93 -4.35
N GLN A 191 -10.65 6.70 -3.77
CA GLN A 191 -11.44 7.69 -4.50
C GLN A 191 -10.68 9.01 -4.71
N GLU A 192 -9.83 9.41 -3.75
CA GLU A 192 -9.02 10.63 -3.84
C GLU A 192 -7.85 10.52 -4.83
N ASN A 193 -7.37 9.29 -5.07
CA ASN A 193 -6.25 9.00 -5.96
C ASN A 193 -6.65 8.92 -7.44
N ILE A 194 -7.95 8.84 -7.74
CA ILE A 194 -8.49 8.92 -9.09
C ILE A 194 -8.61 10.40 -9.49
N LEU A 195 -7.95 10.82 -10.57
CA LEU A 195 -8.19 12.15 -11.14
C LEU A 195 -9.58 12.17 -11.77
N LYS A 196 -10.52 12.94 -11.19
CA LYS A 196 -11.81 13.19 -11.82
C LYS A 196 -11.61 14.08 -13.06
N PRO A 197 -12.10 13.68 -14.25
CA PRO A 197 -11.99 14.53 -15.43
C PRO A 197 -12.78 15.82 -15.21
N LYS A 198 -12.14 16.97 -15.47
CA LYS A 198 -12.71 18.31 -15.19
C LYS A 198 -13.95 18.67 -16.03
N ASN A 199 -14.25 17.95 -17.13
CA ASN A 199 -15.37 18.26 -18.02
C ASN A 199 -16.08 16.98 -18.49
N ALA A 200 -17.18 16.61 -17.83
CA ALA A 200 -18.02 15.46 -18.20
C ALA A 200 -19.19 15.87 -19.11
N SER A 201 -18.90 16.57 -20.21
CA SER A 201 -19.89 16.94 -21.23
C SER A 201 -19.37 16.63 -22.64
N VAL A 202 -19.15 15.35 -22.95
CA VAL A 202 -18.85 14.94 -24.34
C VAL A 202 -19.68 13.70 -24.69
N SER A 203 -20.93 13.94 -25.05
CA SER A 203 -21.93 12.89 -25.35
C SER A 203 -21.88 12.35 -26.79
N PHE A 204 -20.91 12.73 -27.63
CA PHE A 204 -20.94 12.38 -29.07
C PHE A 204 -19.79 11.47 -29.56
N TYR A 205 -18.63 11.45 -28.90
CA TYR A 205 -17.45 10.67 -29.33
C TYR A 205 -17.08 9.51 -28.40
N PHE A 206 -18.06 8.96 -27.68
CA PHE A 206 -17.82 8.02 -26.58
C PHE A 206 -16.97 6.77 -26.95
N PRO A 207 -17.16 6.09 -28.11
CA PRO A 207 -16.36 4.91 -28.46
C PRO A 207 -14.92 5.24 -28.83
N PHE A 208 -14.70 6.30 -29.63
CA PHE A 208 -13.37 6.76 -30.02
C PHE A 208 -12.59 7.28 -28.81
N TYR A 209 -13.24 8.06 -27.95
CA TYR A 209 -12.67 8.52 -26.69
C TYR A 209 -12.29 7.34 -25.78
N LYS A 210 -13.15 6.32 -25.63
CA LYS A 210 -12.84 5.12 -24.84
C LYS A 210 -11.66 4.34 -25.40
N LYS A 211 -11.56 4.22 -26.73
CA LYS A 211 -10.42 3.57 -27.40
C LYS A 211 -9.13 4.37 -27.21
N TRP A 212 -9.21 5.70 -27.31
CA TRP A 212 -8.10 6.60 -27.04
C TRP A 212 -7.62 6.51 -25.60
N MET A 213 -8.53 6.54 -24.61
CA MET A 213 -8.18 6.37 -23.19
C MET A 213 -7.51 5.01 -22.92
N LYS A 214 -8.05 3.91 -23.49
CA LYS A 214 -7.40 2.59 -23.40
C LYS A 214 -5.99 2.58 -23.98
N PHE A 215 -5.76 3.29 -25.08
CA PHE A 215 -4.43 3.45 -25.68
C PHE A 215 -3.51 4.26 -24.76
N LEU A 216 -3.99 5.38 -24.21
CA LEU A 216 -3.22 6.21 -23.28
C LEU A 216 -2.83 5.43 -22.00
N ASP A 217 -3.74 4.61 -21.47
CA ASP A 217 -3.45 3.72 -20.35
C ASP A 217 -2.37 2.68 -20.69
N TYR A 218 -2.45 2.11 -21.89
CA TYR A 218 -1.50 1.11 -22.36
C TYR A 218 -0.09 1.68 -22.55
N ILE A 219 0.03 2.91 -23.04
CA ILE A 219 1.34 3.57 -23.21
C ILE A 219 1.89 4.19 -21.92
N GLY A 220 1.11 4.21 -20.83
CA GLY A 220 1.54 4.76 -19.54
C GLY A 220 1.49 6.28 -19.48
N LYS A 221 0.54 6.93 -20.18
CA LYS A 221 0.39 8.38 -20.08
C LYS A 221 -0.29 8.69 -18.74
N ASN A 222 0.49 9.19 -17.78
CA ASN A 222 0.07 9.47 -16.39
C ASN A 222 -1.30 10.16 -16.32
N GLN A 223 -2.29 9.46 -15.77
CA GLN A 223 -3.69 9.88 -15.75
C GLN A 223 -4.34 9.83 -14.37
N SER A 224 -3.63 9.35 -13.36
CA SER A 224 -4.06 9.30 -11.96
C SER A 224 -2.95 9.75 -11.03
N LYS A 225 -3.27 10.09 -9.77
CA LYS A 225 -2.23 10.39 -8.77
C LYS A 225 -1.26 9.22 -8.60
N ASN A 226 -1.76 7.99 -8.68
CA ASN A 226 -0.95 6.77 -8.61
C ASN A 226 0.09 6.70 -9.74
N ASP A 227 -0.28 7.08 -10.98
CA ASP A 227 0.66 7.06 -12.11
C ASP A 227 1.77 8.10 -11.94
N PHE A 228 1.39 9.33 -11.54
CA PHE A 228 2.35 10.40 -11.27
C PHE A 228 3.28 10.06 -10.11
N ALA A 229 2.73 9.52 -9.01
CA ALA A 229 3.51 9.05 -7.88
C ALA A 229 4.48 7.96 -8.31
N TRP A 230 4.02 6.88 -8.97
CA TRP A 230 4.90 5.79 -9.40
C TRP A 230 6.04 6.25 -10.31
N ALA A 231 5.76 7.13 -11.29
CA ALA A 231 6.78 7.69 -12.16
C ALA A 231 7.81 8.52 -11.37
N SER A 232 7.36 9.32 -10.41
CA SER A 232 8.22 10.17 -9.58
C SER A 232 9.06 9.34 -8.61
N ILE A 233 8.47 8.32 -7.99
CA ILE A 233 9.15 7.33 -7.14
C ILE A 233 10.25 6.61 -7.93
N CYS A 234 9.96 6.15 -9.16
CA CYS A 234 10.96 5.51 -10.02
C CYS A 234 12.16 6.43 -10.29
N LYS A 235 11.89 7.69 -10.65
CA LYS A 235 12.94 8.68 -10.92
C LYS A 235 13.75 8.99 -9.66
N TYR A 236 13.09 9.18 -8.54
CA TYR A 236 13.72 9.51 -7.27
C TYR A 236 14.58 8.34 -6.77
N SER A 237 14.07 7.11 -6.79
CA SER A 237 14.82 5.89 -6.42
C SER A 237 16.12 5.76 -7.21
N GLN A 238 16.11 6.00 -8.53
CA GLN A 238 17.32 6.00 -9.36
C GLN A 238 18.31 7.09 -8.96
N SER A 239 17.83 8.26 -8.54
CA SER A 239 18.70 9.38 -8.15
C SER A 239 19.44 9.16 -6.83
N VAL A 240 18.93 8.29 -5.96
CA VAL A 240 19.53 7.96 -4.66
C VAL A 240 20.25 6.61 -4.64
N GLN A 241 20.09 5.77 -5.67
CA GLN A 241 20.73 4.46 -5.76
C GLN A 241 22.25 4.51 -6.11
N GLY A 242 22.80 5.71 -6.30
CA GLY A 242 24.21 5.95 -6.61
C GLY A 242 24.92 6.93 -5.67
N LYS A 243 24.32 7.22 -4.50
CA LYS A 243 24.95 7.92 -3.38
C LYS A 243 25.29 6.90 -2.30
#